data_AF-A0A4R1N0K6-F1
#
_entry.id   AF-A0A4R1N0K6-F1
#
_cell.length_a   1.000
_cell.length_b   1.000
_cell.length_c   1.000
_cell.angle_alpha   90.00
_cell.angle_beta   90.00
_cell.angle_gamma   90.00
#
_symmetry.space_group_name_H-M   'P 1'
#
loop_
_entity.id
_entity.type
_entity.pdbx_description
1 polymer ?
#
loop_
_entity_poly.entity_id
_entity_poly.type
_entity_poly.pdbx_seq_one_letter_code
_entity_poly.pdbx_strand_id
1 'polypeptide(L)'
;MKSVVVALSILFVAAEAHAAPKAAKGTAHLCTGFEETLEGVWVDENNQPALRFRFGSNRNGTGCYAWLNANPKWNIEAPGALILDRVRWRGGLRQFKAGVAELVFDTTSGGARLVNLEGDEARGLIDQ
;
A
#
# COMPACT_ATOMS: atom_id res chain seq x y z
N MET A 1 -14.35 35.80 50.65
CA MET A 1 -13.76 34.63 49.95
C MET A 1 -13.90 34.88 48.46
N LYS A 2 -12.80 35.14 47.74
CA LYS A 2 -12.81 35.37 46.28
C LYS A 2 -12.51 34.05 45.59
N SER A 3 -13.51 33.47 44.94
CA SER A 3 -13.36 32.26 44.14
C SER A 3 -12.62 32.60 42.85
N VAL A 4 -11.42 32.04 42.69
CA VAL A 4 -10.67 32.08 41.44
C VAL A 4 -11.14 30.90 40.61
N VAL A 5 -11.86 31.17 39.52
CA VAL A 5 -12.23 30.16 38.53
C VAL A 5 -11.05 30.01 37.58
N VAL A 6 -10.33 28.89 37.69
CA VAL A 6 -9.27 28.52 36.75
C VAL A 6 -9.93 27.92 35.52
N ALA A 7 -9.94 28.68 34.42
CA ALA A 7 -10.38 28.18 33.12
C ALA A 7 -9.30 27.26 32.55
N LEU A 8 -9.58 25.95 32.52
CA LEU A 8 -8.72 24.94 31.92
C LEU A 8 -9.00 24.88 30.42
N SER A 9 -8.21 25.60 29.62
CA SER A 9 -8.30 25.54 28.16
C SER A 9 -7.69 24.23 27.66
N ILE A 10 -8.54 23.28 27.28
CA ILE A 10 -8.13 22.05 26.60
C ILE A 10 -7.81 22.40 25.14
N LEU A 11 -6.52 22.51 24.81
CA LEU A 11 -6.05 22.52 23.42
C LEU A 11 -6.27 21.13 22.81
N PHE A 12 -7.29 21.00 21.96
CA PHE A 12 -7.38 19.90 21.02
C PHE A 12 -6.28 20.09 19.97
N VAL A 13 -5.17 19.35 20.12
CA VAL A 13 -4.21 19.17 19.04
C VAL A 13 -4.92 18.34 17.99
N ALA A 14 -5.41 18.98 16.93
CA ALA A 14 -5.88 18.28 15.75
C ALA A 14 -4.68 17.51 15.20
N ALA A 15 -4.70 16.17 15.36
CA ALA A 15 -3.80 15.32 14.61
C ALA A 15 -4.02 15.64 13.14
N GLU A 16 -2.98 16.09 12.45
CA GLU A 16 -3.05 16.29 11.00
C GLU A 16 -3.50 14.97 10.39
N ALA A 17 -4.74 14.93 9.91
CA ALA A 17 -5.24 13.82 9.12
C ALA A 17 -4.45 13.85 7.81
N HIS A 18 -3.32 13.14 7.79
CA HIS A 18 -2.49 12.98 6.60
C HIS A 18 -3.37 12.30 5.56
N ALA A 19 -3.83 13.07 4.57
CA ALA A 19 -4.73 12.57 3.55
C ALA A 19 -4.05 11.39 2.84
N ALA A 20 -4.75 10.25 2.77
CA ALA A 20 -4.21 9.06 2.11
C ALA A 20 -3.78 9.38 0.67
N PRO A 21 -2.65 8.84 0.19
CA PRO A 21 -2.16 9.08 -1.16
C PRO A 21 -3.22 8.71 -2.17
N LYS A 22 -3.48 9.65 -3.09
CA LYS A 22 -4.44 9.47 -4.18
C LYS A 22 -3.73 8.91 -5.40
N ALA A 23 -4.42 8.03 -6.12
CA ALA A 23 -3.98 7.58 -7.43
C ALA A 23 -3.77 8.79 -8.36
N ALA A 24 -2.64 8.82 -9.05
CA ALA A 24 -2.36 9.76 -10.12
C ALA A 24 -3.34 9.55 -11.28
N LYS A 25 -3.65 10.64 -11.98
CA LYS A 25 -4.52 10.60 -13.17
C LYS A 25 -3.95 9.62 -14.21
N GLY A 26 -4.84 8.91 -14.89
CA GLY A 26 -4.47 7.96 -15.94
C GLY A 26 -4.12 6.56 -15.45
N THR A 27 -3.99 6.31 -14.14
CA THR A 27 -3.63 4.97 -13.62
C THR A 27 -4.81 4.00 -13.48
N ALA A 28 -6.03 4.46 -13.78
CA ALA A 28 -7.24 3.67 -13.62
C ALA A 28 -7.24 2.36 -14.43
N HIS A 29 -6.53 2.31 -15.56
CA HIS A 29 -6.45 1.14 -16.43
C HIS A 29 -5.34 0.14 -16.04
N LEU A 30 -4.48 0.46 -15.07
CA LEU A 30 -3.39 -0.44 -14.70
C LEU A 30 -3.95 -1.70 -14.03
N CYS A 31 -3.45 -2.86 -14.43
CA CYS A 31 -3.94 -4.18 -14.02
C CYS A 31 -5.43 -4.46 -14.32
N THR A 32 -6.07 -3.73 -15.24
CA THR A 32 -7.41 -4.12 -15.70
C THR A 32 -7.33 -5.43 -16.50
N GLY A 33 -8.38 -6.24 -16.41
CA GLY A 33 -8.46 -7.55 -17.09
C GLY A 33 -7.88 -8.73 -16.30
N PHE A 34 -7.36 -8.50 -15.10
CA PHE A 34 -7.06 -9.59 -14.16
C PHE A 34 -8.33 -10.02 -13.41
N GLU A 35 -8.45 -11.32 -13.13
CA GLU A 35 -9.65 -11.93 -12.52
C GLU A 35 -9.94 -11.37 -11.13
N GLU A 36 -8.89 -11.15 -10.34
CA GLU A 36 -8.98 -10.56 -9.01
C GLU A 36 -8.06 -9.35 -8.94
N THR A 37 -8.60 -8.22 -8.49
CA THR A 37 -7.83 -6.99 -8.26
C THR A 37 -8.05 -6.48 -6.84
N LEU A 38 -7.00 -5.99 -6.21
CA LEU A 38 -7.00 -5.37 -4.89
C LEU A 38 -6.17 -4.10 -4.91
N GLU A 39 -6.58 -3.08 -4.17
CA GLU A 39 -5.80 -1.86 -3.96
C GLU A 39 -5.27 -1.79 -2.55
N GLY A 40 -4.20 -1.03 -2.34
CA GLY A 40 -3.70 -0.79 -1.01
C GLY A 40 -2.76 0.40 -0.96
N VAL A 41 -2.25 0.67 0.24
CA VAL A 41 -1.32 1.75 0.50
C VAL A 41 -0.15 1.24 1.33
N TRP A 42 1.07 1.41 0.82
CA TRP A 42 2.29 1.25 1.61
C TRP A 42 2.45 2.43 2.56
N VAL A 43 2.90 2.13 3.76
CA VAL A 43 3.31 3.12 4.74
C VAL A 43 4.83 3.26 4.80
N ASP A 44 5.30 4.44 5.17
CA ASP A 44 6.71 4.66 5.46
C ASP A 44 7.09 4.19 6.87
N GLU A 45 8.36 4.40 7.26
CA GLU A 45 8.90 4.04 8.58
C GLU A 45 8.17 4.70 9.76
N ASN A 46 7.44 5.79 9.52
CA ASN A 46 6.66 6.50 10.52
C ASN A 46 5.17 6.10 10.48
N ASN A 47 4.85 4.99 9.81
CA ASN A 47 3.49 4.51 9.53
C ASN A 47 2.62 5.54 8.78
N GLN A 48 3.22 6.45 8.00
CA GLN A 48 2.46 7.40 7.21
C GLN A 48 2.14 6.84 5.82
N PRO A 49 0.89 6.99 5.33
CA PRO A 49 0.51 6.57 3.99
C PRO A 49 1.38 7.21 2.90
N ALA A 50 2.14 6.40 2.15
CA ALA A 50 3.22 6.89 1.29
C ALA A 50 3.02 6.55 -0.19
N LEU A 51 2.45 5.39 -0.52
CA LEU A 51 2.33 4.91 -1.90
C LEU A 51 1.08 4.03 -2.07
N ARG A 52 0.16 4.45 -2.94
CA ARG A 52 -0.99 3.65 -3.35
C ARG A 52 -0.58 2.67 -4.46
N PHE A 53 -1.03 1.44 -4.35
CA PHE A 53 -0.76 0.38 -5.31
C PHE A 53 -2.04 -0.37 -5.69
N ARG A 54 -1.96 -1.11 -6.79
CA ARG A 54 -2.95 -2.11 -7.20
C ARG A 54 -2.23 -3.41 -7.49
N PHE A 55 -2.83 -4.51 -7.08
CA PHE A 55 -2.41 -5.85 -7.45
C PHE A 55 -3.55 -6.53 -8.20
N GLY A 56 -3.22 -7.21 -9.30
CA GLY A 56 -4.12 -8.04 -10.08
C GLY A 56 -3.56 -9.45 -10.20
N SER A 57 -4.41 -10.46 -10.25
CA SER A 57 -3.96 -11.84 -10.44
C SER A 57 -4.96 -12.71 -11.17
N ASN A 58 -4.44 -13.67 -11.93
CA ASN A 58 -5.20 -14.72 -12.59
C ASN A 58 -4.88 -16.07 -11.97
N ARG A 59 -5.85 -16.99 -11.98
CA ARG A 59 -5.68 -18.37 -11.50
C ARG A 59 -4.61 -19.16 -12.25
N ASN A 60 -4.26 -18.75 -13.47
CA ASN A 60 -3.20 -19.35 -14.27
C ASN A 60 -1.78 -19.01 -13.81
N GLY A 61 -1.62 -18.24 -12.73
CA GLY A 61 -0.34 -17.93 -12.12
C GLY A 61 0.33 -16.65 -12.63
N THR A 62 -0.35 -15.85 -13.45
CA THR A 62 0.11 -14.51 -13.85
C THR A 62 -0.40 -13.45 -12.89
N GLY A 63 0.45 -12.49 -12.53
CA GLY A 63 0.08 -11.34 -11.72
C GLY A 63 0.37 -10.01 -12.43
N CYS A 64 -0.22 -8.95 -11.89
CA CYS A 64 0.11 -7.57 -12.18
C CYS A 64 0.27 -6.82 -10.88
N TYR A 65 1.27 -5.97 -10.80
CA TYR A 65 1.45 -5.06 -9.68
C TYR A 65 1.70 -3.67 -10.24
N ALA A 66 0.91 -2.70 -9.79
CA ALA A 66 0.95 -1.35 -10.29
C ALA A 66 1.08 -0.33 -9.17
N TRP A 67 1.96 0.64 -9.37
CA TRP A 67 2.01 1.83 -8.55
C TRP A 67 1.05 2.86 -9.12
N LEU A 68 0.16 3.37 -8.27
CA LEU A 68 -0.90 4.27 -8.71
C LEU A 68 -0.53 5.73 -8.55
N ASN A 69 0.49 6.05 -7.75
CA ASN A 69 1.04 7.39 -7.62
C ASN A 69 2.55 7.35 -7.49
N ALA A 70 3.21 8.48 -7.72
CA ALA A 70 4.64 8.62 -7.52
C ALA A 70 4.92 9.02 -6.06
N ASN A 71 5.94 8.40 -5.47
CA ASN A 71 6.59 8.88 -4.26
C ASN A 71 8.09 9.01 -4.56
N PRO A 72 8.67 10.22 -4.46
CA PRO A 72 10.06 10.45 -4.83
C PRO A 72 11.07 9.68 -3.96
N LYS A 73 10.68 9.27 -2.74
CA LYS A 73 11.56 8.48 -1.86
C LYS A 73 11.66 7.00 -2.28
N TRP A 74 10.73 6.49 -3.07
CA TRP A 74 10.64 5.06 -3.42
C TRP A 74 11.32 4.71 -4.75
N ASN A 75 12.12 5.62 -5.33
CA ASN A 75 12.74 5.46 -6.66
C ASN A 75 11.75 5.13 -7.79
N ILE A 76 10.50 5.59 -7.65
CA ILE A 76 9.45 5.41 -8.65
C ILE A 76 9.33 6.69 -9.46
N GLU A 77 9.92 6.70 -10.64
CA GLU A 77 9.93 7.88 -11.51
C GLU A 77 8.54 8.17 -12.13
N ALA A 78 7.67 7.16 -12.27
CA ALA A 78 6.28 7.32 -12.71
C ALA A 78 5.37 6.14 -12.28
N PRO A 79 4.04 6.35 -12.14
CA PRO A 79 3.09 5.26 -12.03
C PRO A 79 3.18 4.30 -13.22
N GLY A 80 3.07 2.99 -12.97
CA GLY A 80 3.25 1.97 -13.99
C GLY A 80 2.86 0.59 -13.49
N ALA A 81 2.71 -0.35 -14.41
CA ALA A 81 2.40 -1.74 -14.11
C ALA A 81 3.59 -2.65 -14.44
N LEU A 82 3.87 -3.58 -13.54
CA LEU A 82 4.79 -4.69 -13.72
C LEU A 82 3.98 -5.98 -13.88
N ILE A 83 4.27 -6.73 -14.94
CA ILE A 83 3.71 -8.08 -15.14
C ILE A 83 4.60 -9.09 -14.44
N LEU A 84 3.96 -10.00 -13.71
CA LEU A 84 4.59 -10.93 -12.80
C LEU A 84 4.43 -12.35 -13.33
N ASP A 85 5.56 -13.01 -13.61
CA ASP A 85 5.58 -14.31 -14.30
C ASP A 85 5.05 -15.48 -13.45
N ARG A 86 5.02 -15.34 -12.12
CA ARG A 86 4.54 -16.40 -11.22
C ARG A 86 3.98 -15.88 -9.89
N VAL A 87 2.67 -16.04 -9.71
CA VAL A 87 1.95 -15.82 -8.45
C VAL A 87 1.58 -17.16 -7.82
N ARG A 88 1.89 -17.32 -6.53
CA ARG A 88 1.46 -18.47 -5.72
C ARG A 88 0.24 -18.10 -4.89
N TRP A 89 -0.69 -19.03 -4.82
CA TRP A 89 -1.95 -18.89 -4.10
C TRP A 89 -2.00 -19.88 -2.94
N ARG A 90 -2.33 -19.40 -1.75
CA ARG A 90 -2.55 -20.26 -0.57
C ARG A 90 -3.63 -19.64 0.34
N GLY A 91 -4.89 -20.02 0.12
CA GLY A 91 -6.01 -19.39 0.82
C GLY A 91 -6.09 -17.90 0.46
N GLY A 92 -6.15 -17.02 1.49
CA GLY A 92 -6.10 -15.56 1.31
C GLY A 92 -4.72 -15.00 0.97
N LEU A 93 -3.67 -15.82 0.98
CA LEU A 93 -2.30 -15.42 0.72
C LEU A 93 -1.98 -15.45 -0.78
N ARG A 94 -1.50 -14.33 -1.30
CA ARG A 94 -0.95 -14.19 -2.67
C ARG A 94 0.51 -13.79 -2.55
N GLN A 95 1.41 -14.61 -3.08
CA GLN A 95 2.86 -14.43 -2.97
C GLN A 95 3.51 -14.38 -4.35
N PHE A 96 4.41 -13.41 -4.54
CA PHE A 96 5.20 -13.22 -5.74
C PHE A 96 6.67 -13.05 -5.37
N LYS A 97 7.56 -13.56 -6.22
CA LYS A 97 9.00 -13.36 -6.11
C LYS A 97 9.57 -13.02 -7.49
N ALA A 98 10.22 -11.86 -7.63
CA ALA A 98 11.07 -11.55 -8.77
C ALA A 98 12.41 -11.00 -8.34
N GLY A 99 13.47 -11.59 -8.88
CA GLY A 99 14.84 -11.24 -8.51
C GLY A 99 15.02 -11.28 -7.00
N VAL A 100 15.28 -10.10 -6.44
CA VAL A 100 15.52 -9.86 -5.01
C VAL A 100 14.32 -9.28 -4.27
N ALA A 101 13.11 -9.30 -4.83
CA ALA A 101 11.92 -8.81 -4.14
C ALA A 101 10.87 -9.91 -3.98
N GLU A 102 10.28 -9.99 -2.79
CA GLU A 102 9.12 -10.82 -2.49
C GLU A 102 7.94 -9.93 -2.09
N LEU A 103 6.83 -10.04 -2.82
CA LEU A 103 5.57 -9.39 -2.51
C LEU A 103 4.61 -10.42 -1.91
N VAL A 104 4.07 -10.12 -0.74
CA VAL A 104 3.13 -10.98 -0.02
C VAL A 104 1.89 -10.18 0.34
N PHE A 105 0.72 -10.67 -0.06
CA PHE A 105 -0.57 -10.07 0.24
C PHE A 105 -1.42 -11.07 1.00
N ASP A 106 -1.90 -10.70 2.17
CA ASP A 106 -2.89 -11.45 2.94
C ASP A 106 -4.21 -10.69 2.93
N THR A 107 -5.13 -11.12 2.06
CA THR A 107 -6.45 -10.49 1.97
C THR A 107 -7.37 -10.83 3.13
N THR A 108 -7.00 -11.77 4.00
CA THR A 108 -7.80 -12.08 5.19
C THR A 108 -7.51 -11.07 6.30
N SER A 109 -6.24 -10.71 6.51
CA SER A 109 -5.87 -9.66 7.49
C SER A 109 -5.89 -8.25 6.90
N GLY A 110 -5.96 -8.12 5.57
CA GLY A 110 -5.78 -6.84 4.87
C GLY A 110 -4.32 -6.37 4.83
N GLY A 111 -3.37 -7.24 5.15
CA GLY A 111 -1.95 -6.91 5.19
C GLY A 111 -1.26 -7.10 3.84
N ALA A 112 -0.33 -6.20 3.51
CA ALA A 112 0.61 -6.34 2.41
C ALA A 112 2.05 -6.16 2.91
N ARG A 113 2.97 -6.93 2.35
CA ARG A 113 4.40 -6.87 2.66
C ARG A 113 5.26 -6.96 1.40
N LEU A 114 6.23 -6.06 1.28
CA LEU A 114 7.30 -6.12 0.29
C LEU A 114 8.60 -6.37 1.06
N VAL A 115 9.27 -7.47 0.74
CA VAL A 115 10.57 -7.83 1.32
C VAL A 115 11.62 -7.72 0.21
N ASN A 116 12.59 -6.82 0.36
CA ASN A 116 13.83 -6.91 -0.41
C ASN A 116 14.70 -8.03 0.20
N LEU A 117 15.31 -8.90 -0.62
CA LEU A 117 16.17 -10.01 -0.18
C LEU A 117 17.48 -9.52 0.45
N GLU A 118 17.73 -8.21 0.44
CA GLU A 118 18.78 -7.54 1.22
C GLU A 118 18.38 -7.26 2.69
N GLY A 119 17.12 -7.49 3.06
CA GLY A 119 16.61 -7.46 4.44
C GLY A 119 15.60 -6.35 4.75
N ASP A 120 15.43 -5.38 3.85
CA ASP A 120 14.48 -4.27 4.05
C ASP A 120 13.03 -4.70 3.79
N GLU A 121 12.13 -4.34 4.69
CA GLU A 121 10.71 -4.69 4.65
C GLU A 121 9.83 -3.44 4.64
N ALA A 122 8.96 -3.31 3.64
CA ALA A 122 7.87 -2.34 3.65
C ALA A 122 6.52 -3.02 3.92
N ARG A 123 5.62 -2.30 4.58
CA ARG A 123 4.28 -2.79 4.98
C ARG A 123 3.17 -1.91 4.42
N GLY A 124 2.06 -2.53 4.08
CA GLY A 124 0.91 -1.84 3.54
C GLY A 124 -0.40 -2.41 4.04
N LEU A 125 -1.45 -1.61 3.92
CA LEU A 125 -2.83 -2.00 4.18
C LEU A 125 -3.59 -2.08 2.86
N ILE A 126 -4.43 -3.10 2.71
CA ILE A 126 -5.29 -3.32 1.56
C ILE A 126 -6.61 -2.57 1.79
N ASP A 127 -7.01 -1.76 0.82
CA ASP A 127 -8.31 -1.10 0.74
C ASP A 127 -9.22 -2.05 -0.07
N GLN A 128 -10.20 -2.67 0.59
CA GLN A 128 -11.12 -3.65 -0.01
C GLN A 128 -12.42 -3.01 -0.45
#